data_AF-C4XH11-F1
#
_entry.id   AF-C4XH11-F1
#
_cell.length_a   1.000
_cell.length_b   1.000
_cell.length_c   1.000
_cell.angle_alpha   90.00
_cell.angle_beta   90.00
_cell.angle_gamma   90.00
#
_symmetry.space_group_name_H-M   'P 1'
#
loop_
_entity.id
_entity.type
_entity.pdbx_description
1 polymer ?
#
loop_
_entity_poly.entity_id
_entity_poly.type
_entity_poly.pdbx_seq_one_letter_code
_entity_poly.pdbx_strand_id
1 'polypeptide(L)'
;MDRKPLVPLAFFLFAGLLFVLREVVPSPHFPLLGNMRQGGRTDPRAVGGPDLRAPAEAPIPKRYVDACRGEAARRMARPDWPTLDRDGREAALVQLLALCGADAEFWTMPEHRQRRVARQFAAHFLDPGPPGPPAAGRPVDK
;
A
#
# COMPACT_ATOMS: atom_id res chain seq x y z
N MET A 1 -33.37 -32.58 25.68
CA MET A 1 -32.12 -31.79 25.88
C MET A 1 -31.40 -31.70 24.53
N ASP A 2 -32.04 -31.12 23.52
CA ASP A 2 -32.13 -29.67 23.27
C ASP A 2 -30.78 -29.00 23.03
N ARG A 3 -30.22 -29.30 21.86
CA ARG A 3 -29.07 -28.61 21.30
C ARG A 3 -29.51 -27.85 20.06
N LYS A 4 -29.43 -26.51 20.18
CA LYS A 4 -29.10 -25.50 19.15
C LYS A 4 -30.18 -24.45 18.81
N PRO A 5 -30.60 -23.60 19.77
CA PRO A 5 -31.04 -22.25 19.46
C PRO A 5 -29.87 -21.26 19.26
N LEU A 6 -28.61 -21.69 19.44
CA LEU A 6 -27.43 -20.81 19.35
C LEU A 6 -27.11 -20.35 17.92
N VAL A 7 -27.34 -21.21 16.92
CA VAL A 7 -27.06 -20.91 15.51
C VAL A 7 -27.95 -19.79 14.96
N PRO A 8 -29.29 -19.81 15.14
CA PRO A 8 -30.12 -18.70 14.69
C PRO A 8 -29.81 -17.40 15.44
N LEU A 9 -29.51 -17.46 16.75
CA LEU A 9 -29.15 -16.29 17.53
C LEU A 9 -27.84 -15.63 17.03
N ALA A 10 -26.82 -16.43 16.76
CA ALA A 10 -25.56 -15.95 16.19
C ALA A 10 -25.78 -15.32 14.79
N PHE A 11 -26.68 -15.89 13.99
CA PHE A 11 -27.02 -15.35 12.68
C PHE A 11 -27.71 -13.99 12.78
N PHE A 12 -28.67 -13.82 13.69
CA PHE A 12 -29.35 -12.53 13.91
C PHE A 12 -28.40 -11.47 14.45
N LEU A 13 -27.50 -11.82 15.37
CA LEU A 13 -26.48 -10.88 15.88
C LEU A 13 -25.52 -10.45 14.76
N PHE A 14 -25.07 -11.39 13.93
CA PHE A 14 -24.17 -11.09 12.81
C PHE A 14 -24.87 -10.23 11.74
N ALA A 15 -26.10 -10.56 11.37
CA ALA A 15 -26.89 -9.78 10.41
C ALA A 15 -27.20 -8.37 10.94
N GLY A 16 -27.55 -8.24 12.23
CA GLY A 16 -27.76 -6.96 12.88
C GLY A 16 -26.48 -6.11 12.91
N LEU A 17 -25.34 -6.73 13.22
CA LEU A 17 -24.04 -6.07 13.18
C LEU A 17 -23.70 -5.55 11.77
N LEU A 18 -23.89 -6.37 10.74
CA LEU A 18 -23.69 -5.97 9.35
C LEU A 18 -24.61 -4.82 8.92
N PHE A 19 -25.86 -4.81 9.41
CA PHE A 19 -26.81 -3.74 9.14
C PHE A 19 -26.37 -2.41 9.77
N VAL A 20 -25.96 -2.41 11.03
CA VAL A 20 -25.42 -1.23 11.72
C VAL A 20 -24.14 -0.73 11.03
N LEU A 21 -23.24 -1.63 10.63
CA LEU A 21 -22.05 -1.28 9.87
C LEU A 21 -22.38 -0.62 8.53
N ARG A 22 -23.44 -1.05 7.84
CA ARG A 22 -23.90 -0.41 6.59
C ARG A 22 -24.37 1.02 6.81
N GLU A 23 -24.93 1.32 7.97
CA GLU A 23 -25.42 2.66 8.31
C GLU A 23 -24.28 3.61 8.72
N VAL A 24 -23.19 3.06 9.27
CA VAL A 24 -21.98 3.80 9.64
C VAL A 24 -21.03 4.00 8.45
N VAL A 25 -21.06 3.13 7.44
CA VAL A 25 -20.28 3.30 6.20
C VAL A 25 -21.04 4.26 5.27
N PRO A 26 -20.61 5.53 5.11
CA PRO A 26 -21.25 6.43 4.17
C PRO A 26 -21.16 5.80 2.77
N SER A 27 -22.33 5.63 2.15
CA SER A 27 -22.41 5.18 0.76
C SER A 27 -21.59 6.13 -0.11
N PRO A 28 -20.52 5.65 -0.79
CA PRO A 28 -19.78 6.50 -1.69
C PRO A 28 -20.69 6.84 -2.88
N HIS A 29 -21.29 8.03 -2.83
CA HIS A 29 -21.86 8.64 -4.02
C HIS A 29 -20.70 8.93 -4.96
N PHE A 30 -20.54 8.08 -5.98
CA PHE A 30 -19.61 8.31 -7.07
C PHE A 30 -20.30 9.19 -8.13
N PRO A 31 -19.97 10.48 -8.28
CA PRO A 31 -20.46 11.28 -9.40
C PRO A 31 -19.59 10.97 -10.63
N LEU A 32 -19.65 9.74 -11.16
CA LEU A 32 -18.81 9.28 -12.28
C LEU A 32 -19.48 9.37 -13.66
N LEU A 33 -20.61 10.09 -13.79
CA LEU A 33 -21.33 10.20 -15.07
C LEU A 33 -21.50 11.65 -15.60
N GLY A 34 -20.84 12.64 -14.98
CA GLY A 34 -20.96 14.04 -15.40
C GLY A 34 -20.08 14.47 -16.57
N ASN A 35 -18.91 13.85 -16.78
CA ASN A 35 -17.87 14.44 -17.64
C ASN A 35 -17.43 13.57 -18.84
N MET A 36 -18.11 12.47 -19.17
CA MET A 36 -17.82 11.70 -20.39
C MET A 36 -18.44 12.30 -21.67
N ARG A 37 -18.43 13.64 -21.79
CA ARG A 37 -18.89 14.31 -23.01
C ARG A 37 -18.07 15.55 -23.34
N GLN A 38 -16.75 15.39 -23.44
CA GLN A 38 -15.93 16.30 -24.23
C GLN A 38 -14.82 15.52 -24.91
N GLY A 39 -15.20 14.90 -26.03
CA GLY A 39 -14.26 14.44 -27.03
C GLY A 39 -13.53 15.65 -27.61
N GLY A 40 -12.21 15.64 -27.49
CA GLY A 40 -11.32 16.58 -28.14
C GLY A 40 -9.96 15.93 -28.27
N ARG A 41 -9.68 15.34 -29.44
CA ARG A 41 -8.31 14.97 -29.84
C ARG A 41 -7.46 16.24 -29.81
N THR A 42 -6.44 16.28 -28.97
CA THR A 42 -5.34 17.24 -29.11
C THR A 42 -4.05 16.48 -29.40
N ASP A 43 -3.44 16.91 -30.50
CA ASP A 43 -2.25 16.39 -31.18
C ASP A 43 -0.99 16.61 -30.33
N PRO A 44 -0.10 15.62 -30.10
CA PRO A 44 1.08 15.80 -29.25
C PRO A 44 2.27 16.38 -30.04
N ARG A 45 2.10 17.54 -30.69
CA ARG A 45 3.22 18.26 -31.35
C ARG A 45 2.99 19.77 -31.40
N ALA A 46 2.82 20.42 -30.26
CA ALA A 46 3.10 21.85 -30.10
C ALA A 46 2.85 22.25 -28.65
N VAL A 47 3.87 22.21 -27.78
CA VAL A 47 4.18 23.24 -26.78
C VAL A 47 5.57 22.89 -26.26
N GLY A 48 6.60 23.52 -26.83
CA GLY A 48 7.88 23.68 -26.16
C GLY A 48 7.67 24.65 -25.00
N GLY A 49 7.46 24.11 -23.81
CA GLY A 49 7.51 24.82 -22.54
C GLY A 49 8.69 24.28 -21.73
N PRO A 50 9.33 25.10 -20.87
CA PRO A 50 10.51 24.70 -20.13
C PRO A 50 10.22 23.45 -19.33
N ASP A 51 11.09 22.44 -19.47
CA ASP A 51 11.02 21.15 -18.80
C ASP A 51 10.47 21.32 -17.38
N LEU A 52 9.19 20.96 -17.21
CA LEU A 52 8.61 20.65 -15.93
C LEU A 52 9.39 19.44 -15.44
N ARG A 53 10.53 19.69 -14.80
CA ARG A 53 11.21 18.74 -13.93
C ARG A 53 10.10 18.12 -13.12
N ALA A 54 9.81 16.86 -13.40
CA ALA A 54 8.83 16.08 -12.66
C ALA A 54 9.08 16.37 -11.18
N PRO A 55 8.06 16.79 -10.41
CA PRO A 55 8.26 17.05 -8.99
C PRO A 55 8.96 15.84 -8.42
N ALA A 56 10.14 16.05 -7.80
CA ALA A 56 10.93 14.99 -7.22
C ALA A 56 10.00 14.18 -6.32
N GLU A 57 9.57 13.04 -6.86
CA GLU A 57 8.42 12.32 -6.36
C GLU A 57 8.84 11.76 -5.01
N ALA A 58 8.16 12.21 -3.95
CA ALA A 58 8.63 12.00 -2.58
C ALA A 58 8.97 10.52 -2.36
N PRO A 59 10.13 10.22 -1.75
CA PRO A 59 10.50 8.84 -1.46
C PRO A 59 9.45 8.20 -0.57
N ILE A 60 9.37 6.87 -0.62
CA ILE A 60 8.46 6.08 0.21
C ILE A 60 8.51 6.59 1.66
N PRO A 61 7.36 6.85 2.28
CA PRO A 61 7.31 7.11 3.71
C PRO A 61 8.01 5.99 4.48
N LYS A 62 9.11 6.33 5.18
CA LYS A 62 9.89 5.40 6.03
C LYS A 62 9.01 4.59 6.97
N ARG A 63 7.87 5.15 7.38
CA ARG A 63 6.83 4.49 8.18
C ARG A 63 6.35 3.15 7.61
N TYR A 64 6.21 3.01 6.29
CA TYR A 64 5.76 1.75 5.67
C TYR A 64 6.81 0.65 5.81
N VAL A 65 8.08 1.00 5.59
CA VAL A 65 9.21 0.08 5.76
C VAL A 65 9.35 -0.31 7.23
N ASP A 66 9.31 0.65 8.14
CA ASP A 66 9.47 0.41 9.57
C ASP A 66 8.33 -0.49 10.10
N ALA A 67 7.08 -0.23 9.70
CA ALA A 67 5.92 -1.03 10.09
C ALA A 67 5.99 -2.48 9.58
N CYS A 68 6.51 -2.68 8.36
CA CYS A 68 6.58 -4.00 7.73
C CYS A 68 7.91 -4.73 7.92
N ARG A 69 8.91 -4.14 8.60
CA ARG A 69 10.27 -4.71 8.69
C ARG A 69 10.30 -6.14 9.24
N GLY A 70 9.54 -6.40 10.30
CA GLY A 70 9.48 -7.73 10.92
C GLY A 70 8.83 -8.78 10.02
N GLU A 71 7.73 -8.43 9.34
CA GLU A 71 7.08 -9.35 8.40
C GLU A 71 7.88 -9.56 7.12
N ALA A 72 8.54 -8.53 6.62
CA ALA A 72 9.47 -8.66 5.49
C ALA A 72 10.61 -9.62 5.84
N ALA A 73 11.22 -9.46 7.02
CA ALA A 73 12.27 -10.39 7.48
C ALA A 73 11.75 -11.84 7.58
N ARG A 74 10.55 -12.04 8.16
CA ARG A 74 9.91 -13.38 8.21
C ARG A 74 9.64 -13.94 6.81
N ARG A 75 9.15 -13.12 5.88
CA ARG A 75 8.85 -13.55 4.50
C ARG A 75 10.10 -13.97 3.76
N MET A 76 11.19 -13.22 3.93
CA MET A 76 12.49 -13.47 3.32
C MET A 76 13.22 -14.68 3.92
N ALA A 77 12.92 -15.03 5.18
CA ALA A 77 13.47 -16.21 5.85
C ALA A 77 12.78 -17.52 5.45
N ARG A 78 11.72 -17.49 4.63
CA ARG A 78 10.99 -18.70 4.25
C ARG A 78 11.80 -19.60 3.31
N PRO A 79 11.65 -20.94 3.38
CA PRO A 79 12.38 -21.87 2.51
C PRO A 79 12.12 -21.68 1.01
N ASP A 80 10.93 -21.19 0.64
CA ASP A 80 10.58 -20.90 -0.77
C ASP A 80 11.24 -19.63 -1.31
N TRP A 81 11.71 -18.72 -0.44
CA TRP A 81 12.27 -17.43 -0.85
C TRP A 81 13.40 -17.50 -1.90
N PRO A 82 14.44 -18.33 -1.73
CA PRO A 82 15.52 -18.43 -2.72
C PRO A 82 15.04 -18.96 -4.08
N THR A 83 13.95 -19.74 -4.11
CA THR A 83 13.39 -20.31 -5.35
C THR A 83 12.58 -19.32 -6.18
N LEU A 84 12.18 -18.19 -5.58
CA LEU A 84 11.49 -17.12 -6.28
C LEU A 84 12.47 -16.31 -7.13
N ASP A 85 12.03 -15.97 -8.34
CA ASP A 85 12.68 -14.98 -9.20
C ASP A 85 12.48 -13.57 -8.63
N ARG A 86 13.14 -12.57 -9.24
CA ARG A 86 13.09 -11.18 -8.76
C ARG A 86 11.66 -10.66 -8.72
N ASP A 87 10.89 -10.92 -9.78
CA ASP A 87 9.50 -10.47 -9.91
C ASP A 87 8.60 -11.16 -8.87
N GLY A 88 8.80 -12.45 -8.61
CA GLY A 88 8.10 -13.19 -7.56
C GLY A 88 8.44 -12.69 -6.15
N ARG A 89 9.70 -12.34 -5.88
CA ARG A 89 10.11 -11.73 -4.61
C ARG A 89 9.51 -10.33 -4.43
N GLU A 90 9.49 -9.53 -5.50
CA GLU A 90 8.84 -8.22 -5.51
C GLU A 90 7.35 -8.34 -5.20
N ALA A 91 6.64 -9.20 -5.93
CA ALA A 91 5.21 -9.44 -5.73
C ALA A 91 4.89 -9.93 -4.30
N ALA A 92 5.73 -10.82 -3.75
CA ALA A 92 5.60 -11.31 -2.38
C ALA A 92 5.77 -10.20 -1.33
N LEU A 93 6.68 -9.24 -1.54
CA LEU A 93 6.86 -8.10 -0.66
C LEU A 93 5.74 -7.07 -0.83
N VAL A 94 5.30 -6.78 -2.05
CA VAL A 94 4.17 -5.87 -2.31
C VAL A 94 2.91 -6.32 -1.57
N GLN A 95 2.65 -7.63 -1.50
CA GLN A 95 1.52 -8.16 -0.73
C GLN A 95 1.62 -7.85 0.77
N LEU A 96 2.82 -7.77 1.35
CA LEU A 96 3.00 -7.39 2.74
C LEU A 96 2.61 -5.94 3.00
N LEU A 97 2.81 -5.04 2.03
CA LEU A 97 2.45 -3.63 2.18
C LEU A 97 0.97 -3.49 2.55
N ALA A 98 0.09 -4.26 1.91
CA ALA A 98 -1.34 -4.27 2.22
C ALA A 98 -1.67 -4.77 3.65
N LEU A 99 -0.81 -5.59 4.25
CA LEU A 99 -1.06 -6.24 5.54
C LEU A 99 -0.54 -5.43 6.75
N CYS A 100 0.60 -4.75 6.61
CA CYS A 100 1.28 -4.09 7.74
C CYS A 100 1.55 -2.60 7.55
N GLY A 101 1.46 -2.08 6.32
CA GLY A 101 1.90 -0.71 6.03
C GLY A 101 0.84 0.17 5.37
N ALA A 102 -0.13 -0.40 4.66
CA ALA A 102 -1.12 0.34 3.90
C ALA A 102 -2.09 1.08 4.84
N ASP A 103 -1.87 2.38 4.98
CA ASP A 103 -2.73 3.28 5.71
C ASP A 103 -3.80 3.90 4.77
N ALA A 104 -4.66 4.75 5.34
CA ALA A 104 -5.66 5.47 4.57
C ALA A 104 -5.06 6.35 3.46
N GLU A 105 -3.84 6.86 3.65
CA GLU A 105 -3.14 7.65 2.63
C GLU A 105 -2.81 6.77 1.42
N PHE A 106 -2.27 5.57 1.63
CA PHE A 106 -1.97 4.63 0.55
C PHE A 106 -3.22 4.29 -0.28
N TRP A 107 -4.34 3.98 0.36
CA TRP A 107 -5.58 3.60 -0.33
C TRP A 107 -6.26 4.75 -1.07
N THR A 108 -6.02 5.99 -0.65
CA THR A 108 -6.58 7.18 -1.31
C THR A 108 -5.70 7.70 -2.46
N MET A 109 -4.48 7.16 -2.64
CA MET A 109 -3.63 7.52 -3.76
C MET A 109 -4.17 7.00 -5.10
N PRO A 110 -3.87 7.67 -6.24
CA PRO A 110 -4.13 7.11 -7.57
C PRO A 110 -3.40 5.78 -7.80
N GLU A 111 -4.00 4.88 -8.59
CA GLU A 111 -3.48 3.52 -8.81
C GLU A 111 -2.04 3.50 -9.34
N HIS A 112 -1.69 4.38 -10.28
CA HIS A 112 -0.32 4.46 -10.81
C HIS A 112 0.70 4.81 -9.72
N ARG A 113 0.29 5.62 -8.73
CA ARG A 113 1.10 6.03 -7.59
C ARG A 113 1.20 4.91 -6.57
N GLN A 114 0.10 4.21 -6.28
CA GLN A 114 0.10 3.03 -5.42
C GLN A 114 1.06 1.96 -5.95
N ARG A 115 0.97 1.63 -7.24
CA ARG A 115 1.87 0.68 -7.90
C ARG A 115 3.32 1.12 -7.76
N ARG A 116 3.64 2.39 -8.00
CA ARG A 116 5.00 2.92 -7.85
C ARG A 116 5.51 2.79 -6.41
N VAL A 117 4.72 3.19 -5.42
CA VAL A 117 5.07 3.09 -3.98
C VAL A 117 5.29 1.62 -3.60
N ALA A 118 4.45 0.71 -4.06
CA ALA A 118 4.58 -0.72 -3.83
C ALA A 118 5.90 -1.28 -4.39
N ARG A 119 6.26 -0.92 -5.63
CA ARG A 119 7.53 -1.33 -6.24
C ARG A 119 8.74 -0.80 -5.48
N GLN A 120 8.70 0.49 -5.14
CA GLN A 120 9.77 1.10 -4.34
C GLN A 120 9.88 0.41 -2.97
N PHE A 121 8.75 0.02 -2.35
CA PHE A 121 8.72 -0.64 -1.05
C PHE A 121 9.43 -1.99 -1.11
N ALA A 122 9.11 -2.79 -2.13
CA ALA A 122 9.79 -4.06 -2.36
C ALA A 122 11.29 -3.84 -2.64
N ALA A 123 11.64 -2.86 -3.48
CA ALA A 123 13.03 -2.53 -3.79
C ALA A 123 13.85 -2.18 -2.54
N HIS A 124 13.24 -1.54 -1.53
CA HIS A 124 13.93 -1.24 -0.27
C HIS A 124 14.46 -2.49 0.46
N PHE A 125 13.77 -3.63 0.35
CA PHE A 125 14.19 -4.88 0.97
C PHE A 125 15.03 -5.76 0.05
N LEU A 126 14.82 -5.67 -1.27
CA LEU A 126 15.55 -6.47 -2.26
C LEU A 126 16.94 -5.91 -2.57
N ASP A 127 17.05 -4.58 -2.62
CA ASP A 127 18.27 -3.86 -2.89
C ASP A 127 18.64 -2.99 -1.67
N PRO A 128 18.90 -3.58 -0.49
CA PRO A 128 19.38 -2.79 0.64
C PRO A 128 20.70 -2.16 0.21
N GLY A 129 20.71 -0.82 0.07
CA GLY A 129 21.92 -0.08 -0.22
C GLY A 129 23.03 -0.44 0.79
N PRO A 130 24.30 -0.13 0.48
CA PRO A 130 25.41 -0.43 1.37
C PRO A 130 25.08 0.09 2.78
N PRO A 131 25.37 -0.70 3.84
CA PRO A 131 25.03 -0.32 5.21
C PRO A 131 25.60 1.08 5.47
N GLY A 132 24.71 2.04 5.74
CA GLY A 132 25.11 3.41 6.05
C GLY A 132 26.15 3.37 7.19
N PRO A 133 27.23 4.17 7.10
CA PRO A 133 28.26 4.17 8.12
C PRO A 133 27.60 4.39 9.49
N PRO A 134 28.03 3.64 10.53
CA PRO A 134 27.43 3.77 11.86
C PRO A 134 27.46 5.23 12.27
N ALA A 135 26.33 5.73 12.78
CA ALA A 135 26.23 7.08 13.30
C ALA A 135 27.39 7.28 14.28
N ALA A 136 28.38 8.09 13.89
CA ALA A 136 29.52 8.40 14.72
C ALA A 136 28.95 8.93 16.04
N GLY A 137 29.16 8.17 17.11
CA GLY A 137 28.71 8.55 18.45
C GLY A 137 29.20 9.95 18.72
N ARG A 138 28.27 10.87 19.03
CA ARG A 138 28.64 12.17 19.58
C ARG A 138 29.49 11.89 20.82
N PRO A 139 30.70 12.46 20.94
CA PRO A 139 31.43 12.41 22.19
C PRO A 139 30.56 13.07 23.27
N VAL A 140 30.35 12.34 24.37
CA VAL A 140 29.79 12.90 25.60
C VAL A 140 30.93 13.71 26.21
N ASP A 141 30.86 15.04 26.08
CA ASP A 141 31.72 15.94 26.84
C ASP A 141 31.48 15.71 28.33
N LYS A 142 32.56 15.43 29.07
CA LYS A 142 32.60 15.36 30.53
C LYS A 142 33.01 16.71 31.10
#